data_AF-A0A7K4NSR8-F1
#
_entry.id   AF-A0A7K4NSR8-F1
#
_cell.length_a   1.000
_cell.length_b   1.000
_cell.length_c   1.000
_cell.angle_alpha   90.00
_cell.angle_beta   90.00
_cell.angle_gamma   90.00
#
_symmetry.space_group_name_H-M   'P 1'
#
loop_
_entity.id
_entity.type
_entity.pdbx_description
1 polymer ?
#
loop_
_entity_poly.entity_id
_entity_poly.type
_entity_poly.pdbx_seq_one_letter_code
_entity_poly.pdbx_strand_id
1 'polypeptide(L)' 'MAGKKGLSPSVYKYYKIDGEKVSKTHKNCSRCGKGVFMSEHKDRRTCGKCGLTEFF' A
#
# COMPACT_ATOMS: atom_id res chain seq x y z
N MET A 1 19.05 20.33 8.41
CA MET A 1 18.40 19.24 7.66
C MET A 1 16.90 19.48 7.65
N ALA A 2 16.31 19.92 6.54
CA ALA A 2 14.87 20.12 6.46
C ALA A 2 14.17 18.74 6.44
N GLY A 3 13.57 18.35 7.57
CA GLY A 3 12.74 17.16 7.66
C GLY A 3 11.57 17.30 6.69
N LYS A 4 11.55 16.49 5.63
CA LYS A 4 10.40 16.41 4.74
C LYS A 4 9.23 15.92 5.59
N LYS A 5 8.25 16.79 5.87
CA LYS A 5 6.97 16.39 6.48
C LYS A 5 6.43 15.24 5.64
N GLY A 6 6.38 14.05 6.21
CA GLY A 6 6.02 12.83 5.47
C GLY A 6 4.67 13.04 4.80
N LEU A 7 4.60 12.87 3.48
CA LEU A 7 3.32 12.84 2.80
C LEU A 7 2.49 11.74 3.45
N SER A 8 1.33 12.10 4.00
CA SER A 8 0.36 11.11 4.43
C SER A 8 0.02 10.24 3.21
N PRO A 9 0.20 8.91 3.28
CA PRO A 9 -0.14 8.06 2.16
C PRO A 9 -1.64 8.24 1.86
N SER A 10 -1.99 8.54 0.61
CA SER A 10 -3.37 8.70 0.17
C SER A 10 -4.06 7.34 0.07
N VAL A 11 -4.20 6.64 1.21
CA VAL A 11 -4.67 5.25 1.30
C VAL A 11 -6.09 5.09 0.74
N TYR A 12 -6.90 6.15 0.81
CA TYR A 12 -8.24 6.18 0.25
C TYR A 12 -8.28 5.93 -1.27
N LYS A 13 -7.21 6.25 -2.00
CA LYS A 13 -7.14 6.03 -3.46
C LYS A 13 -7.04 4.55 -3.85
N TYR A 14 -6.68 3.68 -2.90
CA TYR A 14 -6.53 2.25 -3.13
C TYR A 14 -7.83 1.46 -2.98
N TYR A 15 -8.93 2.16 -2.69
CA TYR A 15 -10.27 1.61 -2.68
C TYR A 15 -10.97 2.04 -3.96
N LYS A 16 -11.34 1.06 -4.78
CA LYS A 16 -12.14 1.28 -5.97
C LYS A 16 -13.55 0.80 -5.69
N ILE A 17 -14.52 1.65 -5.99
CA ILE A 17 -15.95 1.37 -5.82
C ILE A 17 -16.48 1.04 -7.22
N ASP A 18 -16.76 -0.23 -7.47
CA ASP A 18 -17.41 -0.68 -8.70
C ASP A 18 -18.88 -0.98 -8.33
N GLY A 19 -19.71 0.07 -8.35
CA GLY A 19 -21.12 0.00 -7.95
C GLY A 19 -21.29 -0.39 -6.48
N GLU A 20 -21.81 -1.59 -6.23
CA GLU A 20 -22.04 -2.14 -4.88
C GLU A 20 -20.82 -2.87 -4.29
N LYS A 21 -19.74 -3.07 -5.05
CA LYS A 21 -18.57 -3.83 -4.58
C LYS A 21 -17.38 -2.91 -4.34
N VAL A 22 -16.82 -3.00 -3.14
CA VAL A 22 -15.56 -2.35 -2.77
C VAL A 22 -14.40 -3.29 -3.10
N SER A 23 -13.65 -2.97 -4.15
CA SER A 23 -12.43 -3.67 -4.52
C SER A 23 -11.20 -2.93 -3.99
N LYS A 24 -10.17 -3.68 -3.58
CA LYS A 24 -8.89 -3.13 -3.11
C LYS A 24 -7.88 -3.28 -4.24
N THR A 25 -7.27 -2.17 -4.66
CA THR A 25 -6.30 -2.17 -5.76
C THR A 25 -4.97 -2.80 -5.36
N HIS A 26 -4.53 -2.56 -4.12
CA HIS A 26 -3.22 -3.02 -3.63
C HIS A 26 -3.34 -4.24 -2.71
N LYS A 27 -2.33 -5.11 -2.76
CA LYS A 27 -2.20 -6.24 -1.82
C LYS A 27 -1.98 -5.73 -0.40
N ASN A 28 -2.58 -6.44 0.56
CA ASN A 28 -2.32 -6.22 1.97
C ASN A 28 -1.07 -7.00 2.39
N CYS A 29 -0.23 -6.41 3.23
CA CYS A 29 0.94 -7.11 3.77
C CYS A 29 0.50 -8.23 4.73
N SER A 30 0.95 -9.46 4.47
CA SER A 30 0.68 -10.64 5.33
C SER A 30 1.25 -10.47 6.75
N ARG A 31 2.42 -9.82 6.88
CA ARG A 31 3.11 -9.62 8.16
C ARG A 31 2.54 -8.47 8.98
N CYS A 32 2.05 -7.40 8.34
CA CYS A 32 1.55 -6.22 9.05
C CYS A 32 0.05 -6.27 9.35
N GLY A 33 -0.68 -7.23 8.76
CA GLY A 33 -2.12 -7.38 8.97
C GLY A 33 -2.95 -6.39 8.15
N LYS A 34 -4.26 -6.42 8.39
CA LYS A 34 -5.28 -5.69 7.59
C LYS A 34 -5.10 -4.18 7.77
N GLY A 35 -4.90 -3.46 6.66
CA GLY A 35 -4.81 -2.00 6.63
C GLY A 35 -3.44 -1.46 6.23
N VAL A 36 -2.46 -2.34 6.02
CA VAL A 36 -1.15 -1.97 5.46
C VAL A 36 -1.07 -2.44 4.02
N PHE A 37 -1.29 -1.51 3.10
CA PHE A 37 -1.15 -1.75 1.68
C PHE A 37 0.33 -1.81 1.30
N MET A 38 0.68 -2.77 0.47
CA MET A 38 1.99 -2.86 -0.14
C MET A 38 2.06 -1.91 -1.35
N SER A 39 3.16 -1.17 -1.44
CA SER A 39 3.44 -0.31 -2.59
C SER A 39 3.75 -1.21 -3.77
N GLU A 40 3.02 -1.02 -4.87
CA GLU A 40 3.26 -1.75 -6.10
C GLU A 40 4.20 -0.93 -7.00
N HIS A 41 5.36 -1.49 -7.29
CA HIS A 41 6.29 -1.00 -8.30
C HIS A 41 6.30 -1.98 -9.48
N LYS A 42 6.97 -1.61 -10.57
CA LYS A 42 7.01 -2.43 -11.80
C LYS A 42 7.70 -3.79 -11.58
N ASP A 43 8.70 -3.82 -10.71
CA ASP A 43 9.58 -4.96 -10.43
C ASP A 43 9.36 -5.59 -9.05
N ARG A 44 8.60 -4.93 -8.17
CA ARG A 44 8.49 -5.35 -6.76
C ARG A 44 7.27 -4.78 -6.05
N ARG A 45 6.81 -5.48 -5.01
CA ARG A 45 5.86 -5.00 -3.99
C ARG A 45 6.61 -4.79 -2.70
N THR A 46 6.58 -3.58 -2.16
CA THR A 46 7.29 -3.25 -0.92
C THR A 46 6.31 -2.84 0.18
N CYS A 47 6.46 -3.40 1.37
CA CYS A 47 5.76 -2.95 2.55
C CYS A 47 6.57 -1.87 3.27
N GLY A 48 6.08 -0.63 3.27
CA GLY A 48 6.75 0.48 3.94
C GLY A 48 6.79 0.37 5.48
N LYS A 49 6.01 -0.55 6.08
CA LYS A 49 5.95 -0.71 7.55
C LYS A 49 6.84 -1.82 8.11
N CYS A 50 6.98 -2.95 7.40
CA CYS A 50 7.85 -4.06 7.83
C CYS A 50 9.06 -4.30 6.93
N GLY A 51 9.23 -3.53 5.85
CA GLY A 51 10.33 -3.69 4.90
C GLY A 51 10.24 -4.94 4.03
N LEU A 52 9.14 -5.71 4.12
CA LEU A 52 8.94 -6.88 3.27
C LEU A 52 8.87 -6.46 1.80
N THR A 53 9.79 -6.99 1.00
CA THR A 53 9.80 -6.78 -0.44
C THR A 53 9.56 -8.12 -1.12
N GLU A 54 8.43 -8.21 -1.82
CA GLU A 54 8.10 -9.34 -2.70
C GLU A 54 8.43 -8.91 -4.12
N PHE A 55 9.32 -9.63 -4.78
CA PHE A 55 9.61 -9.45 -6.21
C PHE A 55 8.67 -10.37 -7.00
N PHE A 56 8.18 -9.92 -8.16
CA PHE A 56 7.36 -10.74 -9.06
C PHE A 56 8.17 -11.15 -10.28
#